data_AF-A0AAW8T577-F1
#
_entry.id   AF-A0AAW8T577-F1
#
_cell.length_a   1.000
_cell.length_b   1.000
_cell.length_c   1.000
_cell.angle_alpha   90.00
_cell.angle_beta   90.00
_cell.angle_gamma   90.00
#
_symmetry.space_group_name_H-M   'P 1'
#
loop_
_entity.id
_entity.type
_entity.pdbx_description
1 polymer ?
#
loop_
_entity_poly.entity_id
_entity_poly.type
_entity_poly.pdbx_seq_one_letter_code
_entity_poly.pdbx_strand_id
1 'polypeptide(L)'
;MTKNKVIGTSIGIFTIILILLYTLKNTVLSNVTINYIGIIMALILIMNALLVLILVPKDHGKLFVSRPIGYGLTINPRNPLGLLIYAFLIILVYLISI
;
A
#
# COMPACT_ATOMS: atom_id res chain seq x y z
N MET A 1 -13.37 15.86 -8.29
CA MET A 1 -11.96 16.01 -7.90
C MET A 1 -11.09 15.73 -9.12
N THR A 2 -10.26 16.68 -9.55
CA THR A 2 -9.44 16.54 -10.77
C THR A 2 -8.34 15.50 -10.58
N LYS A 3 -7.97 14.78 -11.65
CA LYS A 3 -6.99 13.68 -11.62
C LYS A 3 -5.66 14.12 -10.97
N ASN A 4 -5.21 15.34 -11.26
CA ASN A 4 -3.99 15.92 -10.68
C ASN A 4 -4.08 16.15 -9.17
N LYS A 5 -5.27 16.53 -8.65
CA LYS A 5 -5.48 16.70 -7.22
C LYS A 5 -5.42 15.37 -6.49
N VAL A 6 -5.97 14.31 -7.07
CA VAL A 6 -5.89 12.95 -6.50
C VAL A 6 -4.45 12.45 -6.47
N ILE A 7 -3.69 12.61 -7.56
CA ILE A 7 -2.28 12.21 -7.63
C ILE A 7 -1.45 12.98 -6.59
N GLY A 8 -1.62 14.30 -6.50
CA GLY A 8 -0.90 15.13 -5.53
C GLY A 8 -1.19 14.73 -4.08
N THR A 9 -2.47 14.49 -3.75
CA THR A 9 -2.85 14.01 -2.41
C THR A 9 -2.26 12.64 -2.11
N SER A 10 -2.28 11.69 -3.06
CA SER A 10 -1.69 10.36 -2.88
C SER A 10 -0.18 10.42 -2.64
N ILE A 11 0.54 11.27 -3.38
CA ILE A 11 1.99 11.46 -3.19
C ILE A 11 2.27 12.07 -1.82
N GLY A 12 1.52 13.10 -1.42
CA GLY A 12 1.70 13.73 -0.11
C GLY A 12 1.49 12.76 1.06
N ILE A 13 0.44 11.94 0.99
CA ILE A 13 0.18 10.89 1.98
C ILE A 13 1.33 9.87 2.01
N PHE A 14 1.81 9.43 0.84
CA PHE A 14 2.92 8.49 0.75
C PHE A 14 4.21 9.04 1.37
N THR A 15 4.54 10.31 1.13
CA THR A 15 5.70 10.97 1.73
C THR A 15 5.60 11.02 3.26
N ILE A 16 4.43 11.35 3.80
CA ILE A 16 4.20 11.37 5.26
C ILE A 16 4.43 9.98 5.86
N ILE A 17 3.92 8.92 5.22
CA ILE A 17 4.10 7.53 5.66
C ILE A 17 5.59 7.17 5.69
N LEU A 18 6.35 7.53 4.66
CA LEU A 18 7.80 7.24 4.61
C LEU A 18 8.57 7.93 5.74
N ILE A 19 8.27 9.19 6.03
CA ILE A 19 8.90 9.93 7.13
C ILE A 19 8.62 9.25 8.46
N LEU A 20 7.35 8.88 8.70
CA LEU A 20 6.92 8.18 9.93
C LEU A 20 7.68 6.86 10.12
N LEU A 21 7.75 6.04 9.07
CA LEU A 21 8.47 4.75 9.11
C LEU A 21 9.97 4.94 9.36
N TYR A 22 10.58 5.94 8.72
CA TYR A 22 12.00 6.24 8.90
C TYR A 22 12.32 6.67 10.33
N THR A 23 11.51 7.57 10.91
CA THR A 23 11.66 8.01 12.30
C THR A 23 11.47 6.84 13.26
N LEU A 24 10.45 6.00 13.06
CA LEU A 24 10.19 4.84 13.92
C LEU A 24 11.37 3.85 13.93
N LYS A 25 11.95 3.58 12.75
CA LYS A 25 13.10 2.69 12.57
C LYS A 25 14.37 3.19 13.28
N ASN A 26 14.60 4.50 13.27
CA ASN A 26 15.80 5.09 13.88
C ASN A 26 15.61 5.47 15.36
N THR A 27 14.41 5.32 15.93
CA THR A 27 14.12 5.65 17.33
C THR A 27 13.67 4.42 18.10
N VAL A 28 12.37 4.08 18.03
CA VAL A 28 11.73 3.03 18.83
C VAL A 28 12.18 1.63 18.41
N LEU A 29 12.48 1.43 17.13
CA LEU A 29 12.86 0.12 16.57
C LEU A 29 14.36 0.00 16.26
N SER A 30 15.21 0.83 16.86
CA SER A 30 16.65 0.87 16.52
C SER A 30 17.39 -0.45 16.74
N ASN A 31 16.92 -1.26 17.69
CA ASN A 31 17.52 -2.55 18.07
C ASN A 31 16.76 -3.76 17.51
N VAL A 32 15.70 -3.53 16.73
CA VAL A 32 14.95 -4.60 16.08
C VAL A 32 15.72 -5.04 14.84
N THR A 33 15.98 -6.33 14.71
CA THR A 33 16.52 -6.92 13.48
C THR A 33 15.47 -6.85 12.39
N ILE A 34 15.63 -5.86 11.51
CA ILE A 34 14.70 -5.62 10.41
C ILE A 34 14.88 -6.68 9.34
N ASN A 35 13.82 -7.41 9.03
CA ASN A 35 13.75 -8.25 7.85
C ASN A 35 13.43 -7.40 6.61
N TYR A 36 14.49 -7.04 5.88
CA TYR A 36 14.37 -6.25 4.64
C TYR A 36 13.47 -6.90 3.58
N ILE A 37 13.39 -8.23 3.54
CA ILE A 37 12.51 -8.93 2.59
C ILE A 37 11.05 -8.59 2.87
N GLY A 38 10.65 -8.60 4.14
CA GLY A 38 9.29 -8.26 4.53
C GLY A 38 8.96 -6.79 4.29
N ILE A 39 9.90 -5.86 4.53
CA ILE A 39 9.72 -4.45 4.15
C ILE A 39 9.51 -4.29 2.64
N ILE A 40 10.31 -4.95 1.81
CA ILE A 40 10.17 -4.90 0.35
C ILE A 40 8.78 -5.43 -0.07
N MET A 41 8.32 -6.53 0.54
CA MET A 41 6.98 -7.08 0.28
C MET A 41 5.86 -6.10 0.65
N ALA A 42 5.98 -5.40 1.79
CA ALA A 42 5.02 -4.38 2.20
C ALA A 42 4.98 -3.20 1.21
N LEU A 43 6.14 -2.74 0.75
CA LEU A 43 6.23 -1.68 -0.26
C LEU A 43 5.59 -2.09 -1.59
N ILE A 44 5.81 -3.32 -2.04
CA ILE A 44 5.18 -3.86 -3.27
C ILE A 44 3.66 -3.88 -3.13
N LEU A 45 3.12 -4.31 -1.98
CA LEU A 45 1.68 -4.30 -1.72
C LEU A 45 1.10 -2.89 -1.75
N ILE A 46 1.77 -1.92 -1.10
CA ILE A 46 1.35 -0.52 -1.08
C ILE A 46 1.38 0.07 -2.51
N MET A 47 2.45 -0.16 -3.27
CA MET A 47 2.56 0.30 -4.66
C MET A 47 1.45 -0.28 -5.53
N ASN A 48 1.16 -1.58 -5.39
CA ASN A 48 0.08 -2.22 -6.15
C ASN A 48 -1.29 -1.61 -5.79
N ALA A 49 -1.57 -1.37 -4.50
CA ALA A 49 -2.80 -0.70 -4.09
C ALA A 49 -2.90 0.71 -4.69
N LEU A 50 -1.84 1.51 -4.64
CA LEU A 50 -1.80 2.86 -5.23
C LEU A 50 -2.02 2.83 -6.75
N LEU A 51 -1.38 1.89 -7.46
CA LEU A 51 -1.57 1.73 -8.90
C LEU A 51 -3.03 1.42 -9.25
N VAL A 52 -3.68 0.53 -8.49
CA VAL A 52 -5.10 0.23 -8.67
C VAL A 52 -5.96 1.47 -8.38
N LEU A 53 -5.63 2.24 -7.33
CA LEU A 53 -6.30 3.49 -6.99
C LEU A 53 -6.16 4.59 -8.05
N ILE A 54 -5.14 4.55 -8.90
CA ILE A 54 -4.88 5.59 -9.92
C ILE A 54 -5.36 5.15 -11.30
N LEU A 55 -5.04 3.92 -11.70
CA LEU A 55 -5.15 3.45 -13.09
C LEU A 55 -6.44 2.68 -13.38
N VAL A 56 -7.00 1.98 -12.39
CA VAL A 56 -8.25 1.22 -12.60
C VAL A 56 -9.44 2.19 -12.52
N PRO A 57 -10.45 2.07 -13.41
CA PRO A 57 -11.67 2.87 -13.35
C PRO A 57 -12.40 2.71 -12.01
N LYS A 58 -13.20 3.70 -11.62
CA LYS A 58 -13.90 3.78 -10.32
C LYS A 58 -15.05 2.78 -10.23
N ASP A 59 -14.72 1.49 -10.22
CA ASP A 59 -15.66 0.42 -9.97
C ASP A 59 -15.53 0.02 -8.49
N HIS A 60 -16.45 0.52 -7.65
CA HIS A 60 -16.37 0.37 -6.19
C HIS A 60 -16.95 -0.96 -5.68
N GLY A 61 -17.77 -1.65 -6.49
CA GLY A 61 -18.51 -2.83 -6.04
C GLY A 61 -17.72 -4.14 -6.06
N LYS A 62 -16.69 -4.26 -6.91
CA LYS A 62 -15.98 -5.53 -7.12
C LYS A 62 -14.78 -5.68 -6.19
N LEU A 63 -14.64 -6.86 -5.58
CA LEU A 63 -13.48 -7.20 -4.74
C LEU A 63 -12.21 -7.41 -5.56
N PHE A 64 -12.34 -8.00 -6.76
CA PHE A 64 -11.24 -8.23 -7.69
C PHE A 64 -11.39 -7.35 -8.92
N VAL A 65 -10.28 -6.78 -9.36
CA VAL A 65 -10.17 -5.96 -10.57
C VAL A 65 -8.97 -6.40 -11.39
N SER A 66 -9.00 -6.12 -12.69
CA SER A 66 -7.85 -6.38 -13.55
C SER A 66 -6.64 -5.60 -13.06
N ARG A 67 -5.47 -6.25 -13.09
CA ARG A 67 -4.21 -5.62 -12.71
C ARG A 67 -3.94 -4.40 -13.61
N PRO A 68 -3.50 -3.27 -13.02
CA PRO A 68 -3.16 -2.09 -13.80
C PRO A 68 -1.89 -2.26 -14.63
N ILE A 69 -1.00 -3.17 -14.23
CA ILE A 69 0.24 -3.52 -14.94
C ILE A 69 0.39 -5.05 -14.92
N GLY A 70 0.65 -5.66 -16.08
CA GLY A 70 0.78 -7.12 -16.25
C GLY A 70 -0.56 -7.84 -16.51
N TYR A 71 -0.58 -9.15 -16.29
CA TYR A 71 -1.76 -10.01 -16.51
C TYR A 71 -2.36 -10.52 -15.20
N GLY A 72 -3.68 -10.73 -15.17
CA GLY A 72 -4.41 -11.32 -14.06
C GLY A 72 -5.23 -10.34 -13.23
N LEU A 73 -5.73 -10.83 -12.09
CA LEU A 73 -6.56 -10.08 -11.15
C LEU A 73 -5.76 -9.61 -9.94
N THR A 74 -6.21 -8.51 -9.34
CA THR A 74 -5.72 -7.98 -8.07
C THR A 74 -6.90 -7.56 -7.20
N ILE A 75 -6.65 -7.42 -5.90
CA ILE A 75 -7.63 -6.93 -4.95
C ILE A 75 -7.88 -5.45 -5.22
N ASN A 76 -9.14 -5.03 -5.12
CA ASN A 76 -9.54 -3.65 -5.30
C ASN A 76 -9.47 -2.89 -3.96
N PRO A 77 -8.48 -2.01 -3.75
CA PRO A 77 -8.38 -1.18 -2.54
C PRO A 77 -9.48 -0.11 -2.45
N ARG A 78 -10.28 0.11 -3.50
CA ARG A 78 -11.47 0.99 -3.43
C ARG A 78 -12.71 0.30 -2.86
N ASN A 79 -12.70 -1.03 -2.80
CA ASN A 79 -13.72 -1.80 -2.10
C ASN A 79 -13.33 -1.82 -0.60
N PRO A 80 -14.25 -1.52 0.34
CA PRO A 80 -13.95 -1.53 1.77
C PRO A 80 -13.34 -2.84 2.27
N LEU A 81 -13.82 -3.99 1.78
CA LEU A 81 -13.30 -5.31 2.11
C LEU A 81 -11.91 -5.53 1.49
N GLY A 82 -11.70 -5.06 0.26
CA GLY A 82 -10.38 -5.13 -0.39
C GLY A 82 -9.34 -4.25 0.30
N LEU A 83 -9.71 -3.06 0.77
CA LEU A 83 -8.86 -2.20 1.59
C LEU A 83 -8.49 -2.89 2.91
N LEU A 84 -9.45 -3.54 3.55
CA LEU A 84 -9.23 -4.29 4.80
C LEU A 84 -8.24 -5.45 4.58
N ILE A 85 -8.35 -6.17 3.46
CA ILE A 85 -7.38 -7.21 3.09
C ILE A 85 -5.98 -6.61 2.90
N TYR A 86 -5.84 -5.49 2.20
CA TYR A 86 -4.54 -4.81 2.06
C TYR A 86 -3.96 -4.40 3.42
N ALA A 87 -4.77 -3.82 4.29
CA ALA A 87 -4.35 -3.44 5.64
C ALA A 87 -3.89 -4.67 6.44
N PHE A 88 -4.64 -5.77 6.40
CA PHE A 88 -4.30 -7.01 7.08
C PHE A 88 -3.00 -7.62 6.54
N LEU A 89 -2.82 -7.68 5.22
CA LEU A 89 -1.58 -8.17 4.61
C LEU A 89 -0.38 -7.32 4.99
N ILE A 90 -0.51 -5.99 5.00
CA ILE A 90 0.57 -5.09 5.41
C ILE A 90 0.92 -5.30 6.89
N ILE A 91 -0.07 -5.45 7.77
CA ILE A 91 0.14 -5.73 9.20
C ILE A 91 0.81 -7.08 9.39
N LEU A 92 0.35 -8.13 8.69
CA LEU A 92 0.94 -9.46 8.75
C LEU A 92 2.41 -9.43 8.30
N VAL A 93 2.68 -8.77 7.18
CA VAL A 93 4.04 -8.59 6.67
C VAL A 93 4.88 -7.80 7.67
N TYR A 94 4.36 -6.74 8.26
CA TYR A 94 5.05 -5.96 9.29
C TYR A 94 5.40 -6.81 10.51
N LEU A 95 4.47 -7.63 11.01
CA LEU A 95 4.68 -8.52 12.16
C LEU A 95 5.76 -9.58 11.93
N ILE A 96 5.89 -10.12 10.71
CA ILE A 96 6.96 -11.06 10.36
C ILE A 96 8.27 -10.36 9.98
N SER A 97 8.24 -9.02 9.88
CA SER A 97 9.40 -8.22 9.47
C SER A 97 10.24 -7.67 10.63
N ILE A 98 9.71 -7.78 11.84
CA ILE A 98 10.22 -7.27 13.13
C ILE A 98 10.46 -8.48 14.01
#